data_AF-A0A7X1HF67-F1
#
_entry.id   AF-A0A7X1HF67-F1
#
_cell.length_a   1.000
_cell.length_b   1.000
_cell.length_c   1.000
_cell.angle_alpha   90.00
_cell.angle_beta   90.00
_cell.angle_gamma   90.00
#
_symmetry.space_group_name_H-M   'P 1'
#
loop_
_entity.id
_entity.type
_entity.pdbx_description
1 polymer ?
#
loop_
_entity_poly.entity_id
_entity_poly.type
_entity_poly.pdbx_seq_one_letter_code
_entity_poly.pdbx_strand_id
1 'polypeptide(L)'
;MNQWRSIDSKLSLDGKCANRDHGSMIIQAYHLYVERIDRTKNMARFYAMSIEPNLFGEACLTRRWGRIGTNGQTISHHFATEREAVNLFLDLLRRKKGRGYSTVARDNDIARRELV
;
A
#
# COMPACT_ATOMS: atom_id res chain seq x y z
N MET A 1 -21.14 -25.88 -35.50
CA MET A 1 -21.28 -24.60 -34.77
C MET A 1 -19.88 -24.02 -34.58
N ASN A 2 -19.33 -23.43 -35.65
CA ASN A 2 -19.25 -21.98 -35.98
C ASN A 2 -18.12 -21.25 -35.22
N GLN A 3 -16.88 -21.40 -35.70
CA GLN A 3 -16.06 -20.38 -36.42
C GLN A 3 -15.41 -19.35 -35.43
N TRP A 4 -14.11 -19.05 -35.45
CA TRP A 4 -13.43 -18.30 -36.51
C TRP A 4 -11.88 -18.48 -36.51
N ARG A 5 -11.38 -18.89 -37.69
CA ARG A 5 -10.16 -18.54 -38.46
C ARG A 5 -8.91 -17.92 -37.79
N SER A 6 -7.81 -18.60 -38.11
CA SER A 6 -6.40 -18.16 -38.13
C SER A 6 -6.12 -17.10 -39.20
N ILE A 7 -5.26 -16.13 -38.88
CA ILE A 7 -4.38 -15.34 -39.77
C ILE A 7 -3.12 -15.10 -38.93
N ASP A 8 -2.09 -15.93 -39.05
CA ASP A 8 -0.96 -15.89 -39.99
C ASP A 8 -0.10 -14.60 -39.98
N SER A 9 1.19 -14.86 -39.84
CA SER A 9 2.31 -14.25 -40.55
C SER A 9 3.08 -13.08 -39.92
N LYS A 10 4.33 -13.44 -39.60
CA LYS A 10 5.61 -12.82 -39.99
C LYS A 10 6.25 -11.74 -39.11
N LEU A 11 7.34 -12.18 -38.47
CA LEU A 11 8.70 -11.59 -38.52
C LEU A 11 8.81 -10.06 -38.38
N SER A 12 9.32 -9.64 -37.22
CA SER A 12 10.30 -8.54 -37.14
C SER A 12 11.18 -8.79 -35.91
N LEU A 13 12.41 -9.26 -36.18
CA LEU A 13 13.55 -9.04 -35.31
C LEU A 13 14.07 -7.64 -35.64
N ASP A 14 13.51 -6.62 -35.00
CA ASP A 14 14.10 -5.30 -34.97
C ASP A 14 14.20 -4.84 -33.52
N GLY A 15 15.45 -4.74 -33.06
CA GLY A 15 15.76 -4.06 -31.82
C GLY A 15 15.28 -2.61 -31.87
N LYS A 16 14.31 -2.30 -31.03
CA LYS A 16 14.19 -0.97 -30.44
C LYS A 16 14.03 -1.16 -28.94
N CYS A 17 15.14 -0.96 -28.25
CA CYS A 17 15.13 -0.55 -26.85
C CYS A 17 14.13 0.60 -26.70
N ALA A 18 12.98 0.32 -26.11
CA ALA A 18 12.25 1.33 -25.38
C ALA A 18 12.52 1.04 -23.91
N ASN A 19 13.73 1.42 -23.48
CA ASN A 19 13.87 2.07 -22.18
C ASN A 19 12.78 3.13 -22.13
N ARG A 20 11.64 2.78 -21.54
CA ARG A 20 10.81 3.79 -20.93
C ARG A 20 11.20 3.79 -19.46
N ASP A 21 12.26 4.54 -19.24
CA ASP A 21 12.52 5.28 -18.02
C ASP A 21 11.21 5.91 -17.54
N HIS A 22 10.45 5.15 -16.74
CA HIS A 22 9.37 5.71 -15.95
C HIS A 22 9.95 5.95 -14.57
N GLY A 23 10.69 7.05 -14.45
CA GLY A 23 10.83 7.80 -13.20
C GLY A 23 9.48 8.35 -12.74
N SER A 24 8.50 7.47 -12.53
CA SER A 24 7.15 7.73 -12.06
C SER A 24 6.96 6.77 -10.88
N MET A 25 7.39 7.21 -9.70
CA MET A 25 6.49 7.87 -8.76
C MET A 25 5.37 6.90 -8.39
N ILE A 26 5.46 6.35 -7.18
CA ILE A 26 4.42 5.52 -6.57
C ILE A 26 3.04 6.16 -6.88
N ILE A 27 2.29 5.56 -7.82
CA ILE A 27 1.03 6.13 -8.34
C ILE A 27 -0.07 6.04 -7.24
N GLN A 28 0.16 5.23 -6.20
CA GLN A 28 -0.77 5.02 -5.09
C GLN A 28 -0.08 5.21 -3.74
N ALA A 29 -0.46 6.24 -2.99
CA ALA A 29 -0.01 6.40 -1.62
C ALA A 29 -0.49 5.20 -0.76
N TYR A 30 0.42 4.29 -0.40
CA TYR A 30 0.09 3.12 0.42
C TYR A 30 -0.02 3.51 1.88
N HIS A 31 -1.10 4.19 2.26
CA HIS A 31 -1.34 4.61 3.64
C HIS A 31 -2.46 3.78 4.24
N LEU A 32 -2.18 3.07 5.33
CA LEU A 32 -3.17 2.25 6.00
C LEU A 32 -3.14 2.48 7.51
N TYR A 33 -4.32 2.63 8.08
CA TYR A 33 -4.55 2.75 9.50
C TYR A 33 -5.56 1.69 9.94
N VAL A 34 -5.17 0.86 10.90
CA VAL A 34 -6.03 -0.17 11.48
C VAL A 34 -6.02 -0.09 13.00
N GLU A 35 -7.16 -0.38 13.59
CA GLU A 35 -7.34 -0.34 15.04
C GLU A 35 -7.74 -1.70 15.58
N ARG A 36 -7.42 -1.91 16.85
CA ARG A 36 -7.93 -3.02 17.65
C ARG A 36 -8.46 -2.46 18.95
N ILE A 37 -9.78 -2.56 19.13
CA ILE A 37 -10.49 -2.11 20.32
C ILE A 37 -11.18 -3.32 20.94
N ASP A 38 -10.87 -3.57 22.22
CA ASP A 38 -11.54 -4.56 23.06
C ASP A 38 -11.81 -3.93 24.42
N ARG A 39 -13.09 -3.60 24.66
CA ARG A 39 -13.53 -2.92 25.89
C ARG A 39 -13.40 -3.83 27.11
N THR A 40 -13.59 -5.14 26.95
CA THR A 40 -13.53 -6.11 28.05
C THR A 40 -12.13 -6.22 28.65
N LYS A 41 -11.10 -5.87 27.86
CA LYS A 41 -9.68 -5.92 28.24
C LYS A 41 -9.03 -4.55 28.38
N ASN A 42 -9.82 -3.47 28.37
CA ASN A 42 -9.32 -2.08 28.35
C ASN A 42 -8.19 -1.87 27.31
N MET A 43 -8.41 -2.43 26.11
CA MET A 43 -7.43 -2.46 25.03
C MET A 43 -7.89 -1.57 23.88
N ALA A 44 -7.15 -0.51 23.61
CA ALA A 44 -7.36 0.38 22.47
C ALA A 44 -6.00 0.64 21.82
N ARG A 45 -5.70 -0.04 20.72
CA ARG A 45 -4.40 0.04 20.04
C ARG A 45 -4.58 0.37 18.56
N PHE A 46 -3.64 1.15 18.03
CA PHE A 46 -3.55 1.44 16.61
C PHE A 46 -2.31 0.79 15.99
N TYR A 47 -2.39 0.57 14.68
CA TYR A 47 -1.27 0.19 13.84
C TYR A 47 -1.42 0.93 12.51
N ALA A 48 -0.43 1.75 12.15
CA ALA A 48 -0.39 2.49 10.91
C ALA A 48 0.83 2.08 10.09
N MET A 49 0.68 2.04 8.77
CA MET A 49 1.75 1.76 7.82
C MET A 49 1.67 2.75 6.65
N SER A 50 2.81 3.29 6.24
CA SER A 50 2.97 4.04 5.00
C SER A 50 4.16 3.51 4.20
N ILE A 51 4.03 3.40 2.87
CA ILE A 51 5.19 3.23 1.97
C ILE A 51 5.39 4.56 1.26
N GLU A 52 6.58 5.11 1.41
CA GLU A 52 6.99 6.38 0.83
C GLU A 52 8.30 6.18 0.05
N PRO A 53 8.46 6.78 -1.14
CA PRO A 53 9.75 6.80 -1.82
C PRO A 53 10.72 7.72 -1.07
N ASN A 54 12.00 7.36 -1.02
CA ASN A 54 13.04 8.25 -0.53
C ASN A 54 13.63 9.12 -1.67
N LEU A 55 14.52 10.05 -1.31
CA LEU A 55 15.18 10.96 -2.26
C LEU A 55 16.01 10.24 -3.33
N PHE A 56 16.34 8.97 -3.12
CA PHE A 56 17.14 8.14 -4.03
C PHE A 56 16.27 7.19 -4.88
N GLY A 57 14.93 7.27 -4.76
CA GLY A 57 14.01 6.39 -5.47
C GLY A 57 13.85 4.99 -4.86
N GLU A 58 14.44 4.75 -3.69
CA GLU A 58 14.23 3.52 -2.91
C GLU A 58 12.93 3.61 -2.12
N ALA A 59 12.37 2.47 -1.72
CA ALA A 59 11.10 2.43 -0.98
C ALA A 59 11.34 2.34 0.53
N CYS A 60 10.64 3.16 1.30
CA CYS A 60 10.67 3.15 2.75
C CYS A 60 9.30 2.78 3.31
N LEU A 61 9.20 1.66 4.04
CA LEU A 61 8.01 1.30 4.80
C LEU A 61 8.14 1.83 6.24
N THR A 62 7.34 2.84 6.56
CA THR A 62 7.21 3.35 7.93
C THR A 62 6.04 2.67 8.62
N ARG A 63 6.28 2.18 9.83
CA ARG A 63 5.27 1.51 10.67
C ARG A 63 5.16 2.26 11.98
N ARG A 64 3.94 2.56 12.41
CA ARG A 64 3.63 3.23 13.67
C ARG A 64 2.64 2.40 14.48
N TRP A 65 2.83 2.31 15.79
CA TRP A 65 1.90 1.56 16.64
C TRP A 65 1.90 2.08 18.06
N GLY A 66 0.78 1.91 18.75
CA GLY A 66 0.66 2.39 20.12
C GLY A 66 -0.73 2.21 20.68
N ARG A 67 -0.95 2.79 21.85
CA ARG A 67 -2.28 2.95 22.42
C ARG A 67 -2.96 4.13 21.71
N ILE A 68 -4.27 4.03 21.44
CA ILE A 68 -5.01 5.15 20.82
C ILE A 68 -4.94 6.37 21.74
N GLY A 69 -4.68 7.54 21.17
CA GLY A 69 -4.48 8.80 21.92
C GLY A 69 -3.05 9.06 22.39
N THR A 70 -2.07 8.23 22.03
CA THR A 70 -0.64 8.48 22.31
C THR A 70 0.20 8.54 21.03
N ASN A 71 1.41 9.09 21.14
CA ASN A 71 2.36 9.16 20.02
C ASN A 71 2.83 7.76 19.53
N GLY A 72 2.77 6.77 20.41
CA GLY A 72 3.19 5.39 20.10
C GLY A 72 4.69 5.26 19.82
N GLN A 73 5.02 4.26 19.02
CA GLN A 73 6.35 3.94 18.53
C GLN A 73 6.34 3.93 17.00
N THR A 74 7.50 4.22 16.41
CA THR A 74 7.69 4.26 14.96
C THR A 74 8.94 3.48 14.60
N ILE A 75 8.91 2.76 13.47
CA ILE A 75 10.09 2.15 12.86
C ILE A 75 9.97 2.22 11.34
N SER A 76 11.10 2.45 10.68
CA SER A 76 11.20 2.51 9.22
C SER A 76 12.05 1.35 8.70
N HIS A 77 11.65 0.81 7.55
CA HIS A 77 12.33 -0.27 6.84
C HIS A 77 12.66 0.21 5.44
N HIS A 78 13.94 0.17 5.08
CA HIS A 78 14.44 0.61 3.78
C HIS A 78 14.55 -0.59 2.83
N PHE A 79 14.11 -0.41 1.60
CA PHE A 79 14.11 -1.42 0.55
C PHE A 79 14.64 -0.84 -0.75
N ALA A 80 15.47 -1.60 -1.45
CA ALA A 80 15.98 -1.19 -2.76
C ALA A 80 14.85 -1.11 -3.81
N THR A 81 13.78 -1.91 -3.63
CA THR A 81 12.65 -1.95 -4.57
C THR A 81 11.30 -1.77 -3.88
N GLU A 82 10.35 -1.11 -4.55
CA GLU A 82 8.97 -0.96 -4.08
C GLU A 82 8.30 -2.33 -3.84
N ARG A 83 8.58 -3.30 -4.71
CA ARG A 83 8.00 -4.65 -4.63
C ARG A 83 8.29 -5.32 -3.28
N GLU A 84 9.50 -5.17 -2.76
CA GLU A 84 9.88 -5.70 -1.45
C GLU A 84 9.10 -5.02 -0.31
N ALA A 85 8.99 -3.69 -0.37
CA ALA A 85 8.21 -2.93 0.60
C ALA A 85 6.73 -3.33 0.61
N VAL A 86 6.12 -3.50 -0.57
CA VAL A 86 4.73 -3.93 -0.75
C VAL A 86 4.52 -5.35 -0.24
N ASN A 87 5.44 -6.28 -0.52
CA ASN A 87 5.37 -7.65 0.00
C ASN A 87 5.33 -7.66 1.54
N LEU A 88 6.26 -6.94 2.18
CA LEU A 88 6.28 -6.86 3.64
C LEU A 88 5.02 -6.17 4.19
N PHE A 89 4.54 -5.11 3.53
CA PHE A 89 3.31 -4.42 3.91
C PHE A 89 2.10 -5.36 3.91
N LEU A 90 1.92 -6.15 2.84
CA LEU A 90 0.82 -7.12 2.74
C LEU A 90 0.95 -8.25 3.77
N ASP A 91 2.15 -8.73 4.03
CA ASP A 91 2.40 -9.76 5.05
C ASP A 91 2.13 -9.26 6.47
N LEU A 92 2.48 -8.02 6.77
CA LEU A 92 2.13 -7.38 8.03
C LEU A 92 0.61 -7.20 8.15
N LEU A 93 -0.05 -6.75 7.08
CA LEU A 93 -1.49 -6.58 7.06
C LEU A 93 -2.24 -7.89 7.36
N ARG A 94 -1.88 -8.98 6.68
CA ARG A 94 -2.44 -10.32 6.93
C ARG A 94 -2.26 -10.74 8.39
N ARG A 95 -1.05 -10.58 8.92
CA ARG A 95 -0.75 -10.89 10.33
C ARG A 95 -1.55 -10.05 11.31
N LYS A 96 -1.78 -8.76 11.03
CA LYS A 96 -2.57 -7.87 11.89
C LYS A 96 -4.06 -8.15 11.81
N LYS A 97 -4.58 -8.46 10.62
CA LYS A 97 -5.97 -8.90 10.43
C LYS A 97 -6.27 -10.14 11.27
N GLY A 98 -5.39 -11.15 11.25
CA GLY A 98 -5.53 -12.34 12.10
C GLY A 98 -5.46 -12.06 13.61
N ARG A 99 -4.89 -10.93 14.04
CA ARG A 99 -4.85 -10.49 15.44
C ARG A 99 -6.07 -9.63 15.85
N GLY A 100 -7.06 -9.47 14.98
CA GLY A 100 -8.27 -8.69 15.23
C GLY A 100 -8.11 -7.18 15.01
N TYR A 101 -7.10 -6.76 14.26
CA TYR A 101 -7.05 -5.37 13.77
C TYR A 101 -7.98 -5.22 12.57
N SER A 102 -8.74 -4.13 12.53
CA SER A 102 -9.71 -3.82 11.49
C SER A 102 -9.49 -2.42 10.93
N THR A 103 -9.84 -2.22 9.66
CA THR A 103 -9.80 -0.91 9.01
C THR A 103 -10.85 -0.01 9.60
N VAL A 104 -10.46 1.21 9.97
CA VAL A 104 -11.40 2.26 10.35
C VAL A 104 -11.70 3.06 9.11
N ALA A 105 -12.95 3.04 8.65
CA ALA A 105 -13.39 4.00 7.65
C ALA A 105 -13.27 5.38 8.32
N ARG A 106 -12.36 6.22 7.83
CA ARG A 106 -12.41 7.64 8.17
C ARG A 106 -13.61 8.21 7.43
N ASP A 107 -14.64 8.62 8.16
CA ASP A 107 -15.70 9.50 7.65
C ASP A 107 -15.05 10.83 7.24
N ASN A 108 -14.47 10.89 6.04
CA ASN A 108 -13.84 12.10 5.52
C ASN A 108 -14.55 12.65 4.26
N ASP A 109 -15.70 12.08 3.89
CA ASP A 109 -16.44 12.45 2.67
C ASP A 109 -17.69 13.32 2.91
N ILE A 110 -18.06 13.63 4.15
CA ILE A 110 -19.25 14.47 4.43
C ILE A 110 -18.93 15.98 4.36
N ALA A 111 -17.70 16.40 4.67
CA ALA A 111 -17.37 17.82 4.80
C ALA A 111 -17.00 18.55 3.48
N ARG A 112 -17.00 17.87 2.32
CA ARG A 112 -16.72 18.49 1.01
C ARG A 112 -17.98 18.72 0.14
N ARG A 113 -19.17 18.44 0.67
CA ARG A 113 -20.42 18.48 -0.11
C ARG A 113 -21.34 19.67 0.21
N GLU A 114 -20.95 20.57 1.09
CA GLU A 114 -21.74 21.76 1.47
C GLU A 114 -21.05 23.11 1.15
N LEU A 115 -20.51 23.24 -0.07
CA LEU A 115 -20.23 24.57 -0.66
C LEU A 115 -20.55 24.54 -2.16
N VAL A 116 -21.84 24.59 -2.48
CA VAL A 116 -22.39 25.17 -3.73
C VAL A 116 -23.63 25.97 -3.36
#